data_AF-A0A9X2LG45-F1
#
_entry.id   AF-A0A9X2LG45-F1
#
_cell.length_a   1.000
_cell.length_b   1.000
_cell.length_c   1.000
_cell.angle_alpha   90.00
_cell.angle_beta   90.00
_cell.angle_gamma   90.00
#
_symmetry.space_group_name_H-M   'P 1'
#
loop_
_entity.id
_entity.type
_entity.pdbx_description
1 polymer ?
#
loop_
_entity_poly.entity_id
_entity_poly.type
_entity_poly.pdbx_seq_one_letter_code
_entity_poly.pdbx_strand_id
1 'polypeptide(L)' 'MSAPRRACPVCTREIAVVGGRYARHDPPGRRPAFSYELVSCPGSRRSAPLLATEPRLFDPEEPPTDGQQQLF' A
#
# COMPACT_ATOMS: atom_id res chain seq x y z
N MET A 1 2.68 -14.06 -7.67
CA MET A 1 3.00 -12.63 -7.49
C MET A 1 2.99 -12.29 -6.01
N SER A 2 4.02 -11.59 -5.51
CA SER A 2 4.05 -11.10 -4.12
C SER A 2 3.35 -9.75 -4.04
N ALA A 3 2.57 -9.52 -2.99
CA ALA A 3 2.06 -8.18 -2.69
C ALA A 3 3.23 -7.21 -2.40
N PRO A 4 3.13 -5.94 -2.80
CA PRO A 4 4.14 -4.92 -2.47
C PRO A 4 4.23 -4.76 -0.95
N ARG A 5 5.44 -4.51 -0.43
CA ARG A 5 5.70 -4.34 1.01
C ARG A 5 6.13 -2.92 1.32
N ARG A 6 5.83 -2.45 2.53
CA ARG A 6 6.22 -1.13 3.04
C ARG A 6 6.44 -1.15 4.54
N ALA A 7 7.28 -0.24 5.02
CA ALA A 7 7.38 0.07 6.43
C ALA A 7 6.02 0.53 7.00
N CYS A 8 5.58 -0.15 8.06
CA CYS A 8 4.43 0.26 8.86
C CYS A 8 4.74 1.61 9.52
N PRO A 9 3.84 2.62 9.46
CA PRO A 9 4.10 3.95 10.02
C PRO A 9 4.09 3.97 11.55
N VAL A 10 3.64 2.89 12.18
CA VAL A 10 3.58 2.76 13.64
C VAL A 10 4.79 2.00 14.17
N CYS A 11 5.15 0.91 13.51
CA CYS A 11 6.10 -0.05 14.06
C CYS A 11 7.28 -0.39 13.15
N THR A 12 7.40 0.32 12.02
CA THR A 12 8.48 0.29 11.03
C THR A 12 8.77 -1.05 10.36
N ARG A 13 8.06 -2.13 10.72
CA ARG A 13 8.19 -3.44 10.09
C ARG A 13 7.76 -3.40 8.63
N GLU A 14 8.46 -4.14 7.77
CA GLU A 14 8.06 -4.33 6.38
C GLU A 14 6.81 -5.21 6.29
N ILE A 15 5.67 -4.63 5.92
CA ILE A 15 4.35 -5.28 5.89
C ILE A 15 3.78 -5.25 4.47
N ALA A 16 3.15 -6.33 4.06
CA ALA A 16 2.44 -6.41 2.78
C ALA A 16 1.29 -5.39 2.73
N VAL A 17 1.12 -4.75 1.58
CA VAL A 17 0.02 -3.82 1.29
C VAL A 17 -0.91 -4.49 0.28
N VAL A 18 -2.18 -4.62 0.66
CA VAL A 18 -3.22 -5.26 -0.16
C VAL A 18 -4.40 -4.30 -0.23
N GLY A 19 -4.88 -4.00 -1.45
CA GLY A 19 -5.98 -3.04 -1.65
C GLY A 19 -5.70 -1.67 -1.02
N GLY A 20 -4.45 -1.19 -1.09
CA GLY A 20 -4.03 0.09 -0.52
C GLY A 20 -3.94 0.14 1.01
N ARG A 21 -3.99 -0.99 1.72
CA ARG A 21 -3.92 -1.04 3.19
C ARG A 21 -2.85 -2.00 3.71
N TYR A 22 -2.25 -1.67 4.85
CA TYR A 22 -1.31 -2.56 5.53
C TYR A 22 -2.02 -3.83 6.03
N ALA A 23 -1.45 -5.00 5.76
CA ALA A 23 -1.93 -6.27 6.32
C ALA A 23 -1.92 -6.25 7.87
N ARG A 24 -2.78 -7.07 8.48
CA ARG A 24 -2.75 -7.29 9.93
C ARG A 24 -1.42 -7.91 10.33
N HIS A 25 -0.81 -7.36 11.37
CA HIS A 25 0.46 -7.82 11.92
C HIS A 25 0.54 -7.45 13.40
N ASP A 26 1.45 -8.08 14.12
CA ASP A 26 1.71 -7.74 15.52
C ASP A 26 2.83 -6.69 15.65
N PRO A 27 2.85 -5.90 16.73
CA PRO A 27 3.97 -5.01 17.05
C PRO A 27 5.30 -5.77 17.15
N PRO A 28 6.44 -5.08 16.90
CA PRO A 28 7.75 -5.57 17.25
C PRO A 28 7.85 -5.70 18.77
N GLY A 29 8.45 -6.79 19.24
CA GLY A 29 8.60 -7.06 20.66
C GLY A 29 8.69 -8.56 20.94
N ARG A 30 9.30 -8.91 22.07
CA ARG A 30 9.33 -10.29 22.54
C ARG A 30 7.96 -10.62 23.11
N ARG A 31 7.26 -11.60 22.52
CA ARG A 31 6.05 -12.16 23.14
C ARG A 31 6.45 -12.77 24.49
N PRO A 32 5.66 -12.60 25.57
CA PRO A 32 5.86 -13.34 26.79
C PRO A 32 5.96 -14.83 26.45
N ALA A 33 6.95 -15.54 27.02
CA ALA A 33 7.21 -16.95 26.70
C ALA A 33 6.01 -17.88 26.93
N PHE A 34 5.01 -17.41 27.68
CA PHE A 34 3.78 -18.14 28.03
C PHE A 34 2.50 -17.48 27.52
N SER A 35 2.56 -16.47 26.63
CA SER A 35 1.34 -15.87 26.06
C SER A 35 1.25 -16.09 24.55
N TYR A 36 0.10 -16.63 24.12
CA TYR A 36 -0.29 -16.80 22.73
C TYR A 36 -1.18 -15.64 22.23
N GLU A 37 -1.23 -14.55 22.99
CA GLU A 37 -2.10 -13.43 22.67
C GLU A 37 -1.59 -12.73 21.40
N LEU A 38 -2.46 -12.66 20.39
CA LEU A 38 -2.22 -11.95 19.15
C LEU A 38 -2.68 -10.50 19.33
N VAL A 39 -1.72 -9.61 19.57
CA VAL A 39 -1.98 -8.18 19.69
C VAL A 39 -1.78 -7.54 18.32
N SER A 40 -2.85 -7.03 17.72
CA SER A 40 -2.73 -6.33 16.44
C SER A 40 -2.04 -4.98 16.60
N CYS A 41 -1.02 -4.72 15.78
CA CYS A 41 -0.36 -3.43 15.71
C CYS A 41 -1.39 -2.34 15.34
N PRO A 42 -1.36 -1.14 15.97
CA PRO A 42 -2.25 -0.03 15.63
C PRO A 42 -2.13 0.47 14.17
N GLY A 43 -1.03 0.10 13.49
CA GLY A 43 -0.83 0.36 12.06
C GLY A 43 -1.56 -0.62 11.13
N SER A 44 -2.07 -1.73 11.67
CA SER A 44 -2.81 -2.74 10.90
C SER A 44 -4.04 -2.13 10.24
N ARG A 45 -4.25 -2.45 8.96
CA ARG A 45 -5.36 -1.95 8.12
C ARG A 45 -5.39 -0.43 7.89
N ARG A 46 -4.39 0.33 8.37
CA ARG A 46 -4.26 1.73 7.96
C ARG A 46 -4.03 1.82 6.46
N SER A 47 -4.47 2.92 5.85
CA SER A 47 -4.16 3.22 4.46
C SER A 47 -2.65 3.34 4.29
N ALA A 48 -2.10 2.63 3.32
CA ALA A 48 -0.73 2.82 2.89
C ALA A 48 -0.69 4.05 1.97
N PRO A 49 0.36 4.89 2.06
CA PRO A 49 0.58 5.93 1.08
C PRO A 49 0.57 5.32 -0.33
N LEU A 50 -0.23 5.87 -1.24
CA LEU A 50 -0.16 5.49 -2.64
C LEU A 50 1.25 5.85 -3.14
N LEU A 51 2.03 4.86 -3.60
CA LEU A 51 3.24 5.18 -4.37
C LEU A 51 2.68 5.68 -5.69
N ALA A 52 2.74 7.00 -5.88
CA ALA A 52 2.60 7.74 -7.13
C ALA A 52 1.66 7.15 -8.20
N THR A 53 0.62 7.95 -8.48
CA THR A 53 -0.16 8.06 -9.73
C THR A 53 -0.52 6.73 -10.38
N GLU A 54 -1.81 6.38 -10.37
CA GLU A 54 -2.34 5.36 -11.28
C GLU A 54 -1.65 5.49 -12.64
N PRO A 55 -1.24 4.40 -13.30
CA PRO A 55 -0.63 4.50 -14.62
C PRO A 55 -1.52 5.40 -15.46
N ARG A 56 -0.98 6.56 -15.84
CA ARG A 56 -1.76 7.55 -16.57
C ARG A 56 -2.14 6.87 -17.88
N LEU A 57 -3.44 6.69 -18.08
CA LEU A 57 -3.95 6.05 -19.30
C LEU A 57 -3.59 6.89 -20.53
N PHE A 58 -3.46 8.21 -20.33
CA PHE A 58 -3.07 9.19 -21.34
C PHE A 58 -2.13 10.22 -20.70
N ASP A 59 -1.10 10.63 -21.43
CA ASP A 59 -0.30 11.78 -21.05
C ASP A 59 -1.01 13.05 -21.51
N PRO A 60 -1.40 13.97 -20.59
CA PRO A 60 -2.10 15.20 -20.97
C PRO A 60 -1.26 16.15 -21.83
N GLU A 61 0.07 15.98 -21.88
CA GLU A 61 0.94 16.76 -22.77
C GLU A 61 1.21 16.07 -24.12
N GLU A 62 0.75 14.83 -24.31
CA GLU A 62 0.91 14.13 -25.58
C GLU A 62 -0.04 14.74 -26.62
N PRO A 63 0.49 15.19 -27.77
CA PRO A 63 -0.34 15.74 -28.82
C PRO A 63 -1.28 14.66 -29.37
N PRO A 64 -2.49 15.04 -29.82
CA PRO A 64 -3.39 14.08 -30.44
C PRO A 64 -2.71 13.42 -31.64
N THR A 65 -2.86 12.10 -31.76
CA THR A 65 -2.36 11.36 -32.91
C THR A 65 -3.20 11.71 -34.14
N ASP A 66 -2.58 11.80 -35.32
CA ASP A 66 -3.30 12.05 -36.58
C ASP A 66 -4.49 11.08 -36.72
N GLY A 67 -5.70 11.64 -36.78
CA GLY A 67 -6.96 10.88 -36.87
C GLY A 67 -7.77 10.77 -35.57
N GLN A 68 -7.27 11.28 -34.42
CA GLN A 68 -8.11 11.42 -33.22
C GLN A 68 -9.10 12.59 -33.39
N GLN A 69 -10.40 12.28 -33.37
CA GLN A 69 -11.45 13.29 -33.33
C GLN A 69 -11.56 13.89 -31.92
N GLN A 70 -11.73 15.21 -31.83
CA GLN A 70 -12.01 15.86 -30.56
C GLN A 70 -13.36 15.39 -30.03
N LEU A 71 -13.35 14.88 -28.80
CA LEU A 71 -14.58 14.70 -28.04
C LEU A 71 -14.84 16.06 -27.38
N PHE A 72 -15.94 16.71 -27.81
CA PHE A 72 -16.49 18.02 -27.42
C PHE A 72 -15.69 19.26 -27.85
#